data_AF-A0A967K2X0-F1
#
_entry.id   AF-A0A967K2X0-F1
#
_cell.length_a   1.000
_cell.length_b   1.000
_cell.length_c   1.000
_cell.angle_alpha   90.00
_cell.angle_beta   90.00
_cell.angle_gamma   90.00
#
_symmetry.space_group_name_H-M   'P 1'
#
loop_
_entity.id
_entity.type
_entity.pdbx_description
1 polymer ?
#
loop_
_entity_poly.entity_id
_entity_poly.type
_entity_poly.pdbx_seq_one_letter_code
_entity_poly.pdbx_strand_id
1 'polypeptide(L)'
;IYFDPEMVMEYIAKAPSQFTQISRKPERSVSIGGSHMVFAPVYGPPFVYDLQNGRRIATLEDFQNFVKLSYLSPYLHHSGGTVVEPNDIPVDVRHLHMLFAHIKYSDKPFMGSVTSPENARDSVELCKILYGEDRIRDNPALISLININSPRQFDDRMLGALRVYAQENQATIITPFVLAGAMAPVTIAGAIAQQNAEILAGIVYSQMINPGAPVVYGSFSTNMDFLSGSPVLGSPESQMIISISGQLARKYNLPYRSGGMFTSSKLTDAQAATESMMTMMPAINSHVNFVLHAAGWLDSGMVAGYEKFMLDCEVLGMLHKYLEGIDMSDEALA
;
A
#
# COMPACT_ATOMS: atom_id res chain seq x y z
N ILE A 1 -12.63 21.58 8.87
CA ILE A 1 -13.46 20.70 9.74
C ILE A 1 -12.66 20.49 11.02
N TYR A 2 -13.28 20.66 12.19
CA TYR A 2 -12.68 20.37 13.49
C TYR A 2 -13.41 19.17 14.08
N PHE A 3 -12.66 18.21 14.63
CA PHE A 3 -13.22 17.00 15.23
C PHE A 3 -13.09 17.07 16.74
N ASP A 4 -14.17 16.75 17.44
CA ASP A 4 -14.13 16.47 18.86
C ASP A 4 -13.37 15.16 19.13
N PRO A 5 -12.44 15.10 20.12
CA PRO A 5 -11.67 13.90 20.39
C PRO A 5 -12.51 12.66 20.75
N GLU A 6 -13.61 12.82 21.48
CA GLU A 6 -14.48 11.70 21.86
C GLU A 6 -15.18 11.15 20.62
N MET A 7 -15.66 12.04 19.75
CA MET A 7 -16.22 11.65 18.45
C MET A 7 -15.21 10.89 17.59
N VAL A 8 -13.95 11.34 17.54
CA VAL A 8 -12.90 10.60 16.81
C VAL A 8 -12.78 9.18 17.34
N MET A 9 -12.65 9.02 18.65
CA MET A 9 -12.52 7.71 19.28
C MET A 9 -13.75 6.82 19.07
N GLU A 10 -14.95 7.39 19.09
CA GLU A 10 -16.21 6.68 18.81
C GLU A 10 -16.23 6.11 17.39
N TYR A 11 -15.87 6.92 16.38
CA TYR A 11 -15.94 6.47 14.98
C TYR A 11 -14.82 5.50 14.64
N ILE A 12 -13.58 5.71 15.09
CA ILE A 12 -12.50 4.77 14.78
C ILE A 12 -12.75 3.38 15.38
N ALA A 13 -13.44 3.29 16.53
CA ALA A 13 -13.78 2.03 17.17
C ALA A 13 -14.80 1.20 16.38
N LYS A 14 -15.49 1.79 15.38
CA LYS A 14 -16.42 1.09 14.50
C LYS A 14 -15.70 0.32 13.39
N ALA A 15 -14.45 0.68 13.09
CA ALA A 15 -13.67 0.02 12.05
C ALA A 15 -13.26 -1.41 12.48
N PRO A 16 -13.30 -2.40 11.59
CA PRO A 16 -12.88 -3.75 11.91
C PRO A 16 -11.36 -3.82 12.11
N SER A 17 -10.92 -4.51 13.17
CA SER A 17 -9.49 -4.72 13.45
C SER A 17 -8.83 -5.75 12.53
N GLN A 18 -9.65 -6.55 11.84
CA GLN A 18 -9.24 -7.51 10.83
C GLN A 18 -10.38 -7.75 9.85
N PHE A 19 -10.04 -7.97 8.58
CA PHE A 19 -10.99 -8.38 7.55
C PHE A 19 -10.29 -9.27 6.50
N THR A 20 -11.08 -9.95 5.68
CA THR A 20 -10.57 -10.74 4.55
C THR A 20 -10.86 -10.01 3.26
N GLN A 21 -9.83 -9.73 2.47
CA GLN A 21 -10.00 -9.34 1.08
C GLN A 21 -10.10 -10.59 0.22
N ILE A 22 -11.24 -10.75 -0.46
CA ILE A 22 -11.48 -11.92 -1.29
C ILE A 22 -10.71 -11.85 -2.60
N SER A 23 -10.44 -13.02 -3.16
CA SER A 23 -9.85 -13.14 -4.48
C SER A 23 -10.61 -14.15 -5.35
N ARG A 24 -10.30 -14.18 -6.65
CA ARG A 24 -11.02 -15.01 -7.64
C ARG A 24 -10.95 -16.48 -7.29
N LYS A 25 -9.81 -16.90 -6.76
CA LYS A 25 -9.60 -18.22 -6.19
C LYS A 25 -9.60 -18.12 -4.66
N PRO A 26 -10.63 -18.61 -3.95
CA PRO A 26 -10.78 -18.39 -2.52
C PRO A 26 -9.52 -18.66 -1.67
N GLU A 27 -8.71 -19.66 -2.05
CA GLU A 27 -7.45 -20.02 -1.40
C GLU A 27 -6.36 -18.94 -1.46
N ARG A 28 -6.49 -17.93 -2.33
CA ARG A 28 -5.60 -16.78 -2.42
C ARG A 28 -6.15 -15.52 -1.74
N SER A 29 -7.32 -15.61 -1.09
CA SER A 29 -7.86 -14.50 -0.31
C SER A 29 -6.91 -14.16 0.83
N VAL A 30 -6.80 -12.89 1.18
CA VAL A 30 -5.82 -12.43 2.18
C VAL A 30 -6.52 -11.85 3.40
N SER A 31 -6.04 -12.22 4.57
CA SER A 31 -6.44 -11.59 5.83
C SER A 31 -5.59 -10.35 6.08
N ILE A 32 -6.24 -9.22 6.34
CA ILE A 32 -5.60 -7.93 6.63
C ILE A 32 -5.94 -7.55 8.06
N GLY A 33 -4.91 -7.51 8.92
CA GLY A 33 -5.03 -7.28 10.36
C GLY A 33 -4.52 -8.46 11.19
N GLY A 34 -4.51 -8.30 12.51
CA GLY A 34 -3.95 -9.29 13.43
C GLY A 34 -2.46 -9.52 13.19
N SER A 35 -2.04 -10.78 13.13
CA SER A 35 -0.65 -11.19 12.86
C SER A 35 -0.32 -11.40 11.37
N HIS A 36 -1.29 -11.19 10.47
CA HIS A 36 -1.10 -11.41 9.05
C HIS A 36 -0.31 -10.27 8.40
N MET A 37 0.50 -10.62 7.41
CA MET A 37 1.29 -9.68 6.60
C MET A 37 1.12 -9.98 5.11
N VAL A 38 0.61 -9.00 4.36
CA VAL A 38 0.33 -9.09 2.93
C VAL A 38 1.39 -8.30 2.17
N PHE A 39 2.16 -8.95 1.29
CA PHE A 39 3.11 -8.27 0.41
C PHE A 39 2.45 -7.99 -0.95
N ALA A 40 2.48 -6.73 -1.36
CA ALA A 40 1.98 -6.25 -2.64
C ALA A 40 3.12 -5.54 -3.42
N PRO A 41 3.14 -5.61 -4.76
CA PRO A 41 4.19 -5.00 -5.57
C PRO A 41 4.18 -3.46 -5.46
N VAL A 42 5.16 -2.83 -6.12
CA VAL A 42 5.23 -1.39 -6.33
C VAL A 42 3.91 -0.81 -6.87
N TYR A 43 3.68 0.48 -6.62
CA TYR A 43 2.47 1.20 -6.98
C TYR A 43 2.84 2.65 -7.32
N GLY A 44 2.42 3.16 -8.48
CA GLY A 44 2.52 4.56 -8.88
C GLY A 44 3.61 4.97 -9.88
N PRO A 45 4.75 4.24 -10.09
CA PRO A 45 5.80 4.73 -10.98
C PRO A 45 5.32 5.03 -12.40
N PRO A 46 5.65 6.21 -12.97
CA PRO A 46 5.37 6.50 -14.37
C PRO A 46 6.43 5.96 -15.34
N PHE A 47 7.60 5.57 -14.82
CA PHE A 47 8.70 5.02 -15.61
C PHE A 47 8.96 3.56 -15.23
N VAL A 48 9.52 2.82 -16.18
CA VAL A 48 10.17 1.53 -15.92
C VAL A 48 11.67 1.63 -16.14
N TYR A 49 12.40 0.69 -15.56
CA TYR A 49 13.81 0.47 -15.84
C TYR A 49 14.09 -1.02 -16.02
N ASP A 50 14.86 -1.34 -17.06
CA ASP A 50 15.52 -2.63 -17.23
C ASP A 50 16.96 -2.40 -17.71
N LEU A 51 17.86 -3.36 -17.51
CA LEU A 51 19.28 -3.22 -17.87
C LEU A 51 19.51 -3.08 -19.38
N GLN A 52 18.57 -3.55 -20.20
CA GLN A 52 18.72 -3.57 -21.66
C GLN A 52 18.34 -2.23 -22.30
N ASN A 53 17.25 -1.62 -21.85
CA ASN A 53 16.62 -0.44 -22.43
C ASN A 53 16.75 0.80 -21.53
N GLY A 54 17.22 0.64 -20.29
CA GLY A 54 17.36 1.71 -19.32
C GLY A 54 16.01 2.28 -18.87
N ARG A 55 16.02 3.53 -18.39
CA ARG A 55 14.82 4.23 -17.92
C ARG A 55 13.98 4.72 -19.10
N ARG A 56 12.71 4.30 -19.15
CA ARG A 56 11.74 4.72 -20.18
C ARG A 56 10.34 4.90 -19.61
N ILE A 57 9.50 5.60 -20.36
CA ILE A 57 8.08 5.75 -20.03
C ILE A 57 7.43 4.36 -20.07
N ALA A 58 6.62 4.06 -19.05
CA ALA A 58 5.96 2.78 -18.94
C ALA A 58 4.73 2.67 -19.84
N THR A 59 4.45 1.44 -20.27
CA THR A 59 3.37 1.06 -21.17
C THR A 59 2.41 0.05 -20.53
N LEU A 60 1.30 -0.25 -21.18
CA LEU A 60 0.39 -1.31 -20.76
C LEU A 60 1.06 -2.68 -20.79
N GLU A 61 2.01 -2.92 -21.70
CA GLU A 61 2.79 -4.15 -21.72
C GLU A 61 3.61 -4.29 -20.43
N ASP A 62 4.25 -3.21 -19.97
CA ASP A 62 5.01 -3.21 -18.73
C ASP A 62 4.12 -3.52 -17.53
N PHE A 63 2.95 -2.89 -17.47
CA PHE A 63 1.92 -3.18 -16.46
C PHE A 63 1.58 -4.66 -16.41
N GLN A 64 1.24 -5.25 -17.57
CA GLN A 64 0.89 -6.66 -17.67
C GLN A 64 2.04 -7.57 -17.25
N ASN A 65 3.28 -7.19 -17.56
CA ASN A 65 4.47 -7.94 -17.15
C ASN A 65 4.66 -7.92 -15.63
N PHE A 66 4.51 -6.78 -14.96
CA PHE A 66 4.57 -6.72 -13.49
C PHE A 66 3.42 -7.48 -12.82
N VAL A 67 2.21 -7.50 -13.42
CA VAL A 67 1.11 -8.35 -12.93
C VAL A 67 1.47 -9.83 -13.04
N LYS A 68 2.02 -10.27 -14.18
CA LYS A 68 2.46 -11.67 -14.39
C LYS A 68 3.58 -12.06 -13.43
N LEU A 69 4.59 -11.20 -13.26
CA LEU A 69 5.68 -11.43 -12.30
C LEU A 69 5.15 -11.51 -10.87
N SER A 70 4.24 -10.61 -10.50
CA SER A 70 3.59 -10.63 -9.19
C SER A 70 2.77 -11.90 -8.98
N TYR A 71 2.10 -12.41 -10.02
CA TYR A 71 1.38 -13.69 -9.98
C TYR A 71 2.35 -14.88 -9.78
N LEU A 72 3.46 -14.91 -10.53
CA LEU A 72 4.45 -15.98 -10.49
C LEU A 72 5.24 -16.04 -9.17
N SER A 73 5.49 -14.89 -8.53
CA SER A 73 6.20 -14.85 -7.26
C SER A 73 5.41 -15.57 -6.16
N PRO A 74 5.96 -16.57 -5.46
CA PRO A 74 5.30 -17.20 -4.33
C PRO A 74 5.26 -16.28 -3.10
N TYR A 75 6.10 -15.24 -3.07
CA TYR A 75 6.30 -14.36 -1.92
C TYR A 75 5.49 -13.06 -1.98
N LEU A 76 4.74 -12.85 -3.06
CA LEU A 76 3.78 -11.75 -3.17
C LEU A 76 2.36 -12.30 -3.00
N HIS A 77 1.65 -11.84 -1.98
CA HIS A 77 0.29 -12.31 -1.66
C HIS A 77 -0.77 -11.60 -2.52
N HIS A 78 -0.46 -10.41 -3.02
CA HIS A 78 -1.40 -9.52 -3.67
C HIS A 78 -0.89 -9.09 -5.06
N SER A 79 -1.78 -8.96 -6.04
CA SER A 79 -1.40 -8.61 -7.42
C SER A 79 -0.99 -7.16 -7.60
N GLY A 80 -1.37 -6.28 -6.67
CA GLY A 80 -1.08 -4.85 -6.69
C GLY A 80 -2.25 -4.01 -7.19
N GLY A 81 -1.93 -2.77 -7.56
CA GLY A 81 -2.85 -1.81 -8.17
C GLY A 81 -2.17 -1.15 -9.36
N THR A 82 -1.81 0.12 -9.23
CA THR A 82 -1.03 0.83 -10.27
C THR A 82 0.42 0.37 -10.30
N VAL A 83 0.70 -0.90 -10.64
CA VAL A 83 2.06 -1.47 -10.58
C VAL A 83 3.08 -0.67 -11.39
N VAL A 84 2.62 -0.03 -12.45
CA VAL A 84 3.28 1.07 -13.15
C VAL A 84 2.19 1.86 -13.87
N GLU A 85 2.46 3.09 -14.32
CA GLU A 85 1.49 3.88 -15.07
C GLU A 85 1.56 3.57 -16.58
N PRO A 86 0.53 2.98 -17.22
CA PRO A 86 0.57 2.67 -18.65
C PRO A 86 0.27 3.92 -19.50
N ASN A 87 1.31 4.66 -19.87
CA ASN A 87 1.19 5.98 -20.49
C ASN A 87 0.83 5.96 -21.98
N ASP A 88 0.81 4.79 -22.60
CA ASP A 88 0.35 4.53 -23.97
C ASP A 88 -1.18 4.36 -24.08
N ILE A 89 -1.90 4.38 -22.96
CA ILE A 89 -3.37 4.32 -22.89
C ILE A 89 -3.96 5.69 -22.48
N PRO A 90 -5.05 6.15 -23.13
CA PRO A 90 -5.75 7.37 -22.73
C PRO A 90 -6.17 7.37 -21.26
N VAL A 91 -5.99 8.50 -20.57
CA VAL A 91 -6.12 8.64 -19.11
C VAL A 91 -7.53 8.29 -18.61
N ASP A 92 -8.55 8.61 -19.39
CA ASP A 92 -9.97 8.41 -19.10
C ASP A 92 -10.42 6.95 -19.07
N VAL A 93 -9.70 6.06 -19.76
CA VAL A 93 -10.02 4.61 -19.81
C VAL A 93 -8.91 3.74 -19.22
N ARG A 94 -7.79 4.34 -18.82
CA ARG A 94 -6.59 3.64 -18.36
C ARG A 94 -6.85 2.69 -17.20
N HIS A 95 -7.67 3.10 -16.23
CA HIS A 95 -8.02 2.28 -15.07
C HIS A 95 -8.70 0.97 -15.47
N LEU A 96 -9.55 0.99 -16.51
CA LEU A 96 -10.24 -0.20 -17.00
C LEU A 96 -9.23 -1.22 -17.54
N HIS A 97 -8.21 -0.76 -18.29
CA HIS A 97 -7.15 -1.63 -18.80
C HIS A 97 -6.30 -2.22 -17.67
N MET A 98 -5.98 -1.44 -16.65
CA MET A 98 -5.22 -1.88 -15.48
C MET A 98 -5.99 -2.93 -14.66
N LEU A 99 -7.26 -2.65 -14.35
CA LEU A 99 -8.12 -3.58 -13.61
C LEU A 99 -8.30 -4.89 -14.39
N PHE A 100 -8.56 -4.80 -15.69
CA PHE A 100 -8.68 -5.98 -16.54
C PHE A 100 -7.39 -6.80 -16.59
N ALA A 101 -6.22 -6.16 -16.60
CA ALA A 101 -4.94 -6.87 -16.57
C ALA A 101 -4.76 -7.67 -15.27
N HIS A 102 -5.11 -7.11 -14.10
CA HIS A 102 -5.12 -7.87 -12.84
C HIS A 102 -6.04 -9.09 -12.90
N ILE A 103 -7.25 -8.91 -13.44
CA ILE A 103 -8.26 -9.97 -13.53
C ILE A 103 -7.82 -11.08 -14.51
N LYS A 104 -7.25 -10.70 -15.65
CA LYS A 104 -6.88 -11.61 -16.74
C LYS A 104 -5.60 -12.38 -16.44
N TYR A 105 -4.59 -11.72 -15.89
CA TYR A 105 -3.24 -12.29 -15.74
C TYR A 105 -2.93 -12.77 -14.32
N SER A 106 -3.85 -12.59 -13.36
CA SER A 106 -3.70 -13.06 -11.99
C SER A 106 -5.02 -13.60 -11.43
N ASP A 107 -4.93 -14.39 -10.37
CA ASP A 107 -6.05 -14.80 -9.53
C ASP A 107 -5.85 -14.39 -8.05
N LYS A 108 -4.78 -13.61 -7.77
CA LYS A 108 -4.53 -12.95 -6.49
C LYS A 108 -5.47 -11.74 -6.31
N PRO A 109 -5.73 -11.29 -5.07
CA PRO A 109 -6.47 -10.05 -4.83
C PRO A 109 -5.75 -8.84 -5.45
N PHE A 110 -6.49 -7.78 -5.77
CA PHE A 110 -5.99 -6.59 -6.46
C PHE A 110 -6.64 -5.29 -5.93
N MET A 111 -6.04 -4.14 -6.25
CA MET A 111 -6.49 -2.83 -5.77
C MET A 111 -7.45 -2.15 -6.75
N GLY A 112 -8.33 -1.30 -6.22
CA GLY A 112 -9.21 -0.46 -7.02
C GLY A 112 -8.55 0.84 -7.50
N SER A 113 -9.14 1.48 -8.50
CA SER A 113 -8.71 2.80 -8.98
C SER A 113 -9.17 3.94 -8.06
N VAL A 114 -8.33 4.94 -7.87
CA VAL A 114 -8.62 6.09 -6.99
C VAL A 114 -8.49 7.43 -7.71
N THR A 115 -8.22 7.42 -9.02
CA THR A 115 -7.91 8.63 -9.79
C THR A 115 -9.11 9.56 -9.97
N SER A 116 -10.33 9.03 -9.82
CA SER A 116 -11.58 9.77 -9.75
C SER A 116 -12.66 8.93 -9.04
N PRO A 117 -13.76 9.56 -8.58
CA PRO A 117 -14.91 8.83 -8.04
C PRO A 117 -15.57 7.92 -9.07
N GLU A 118 -15.59 8.31 -10.34
CA GLU A 118 -16.12 7.51 -11.45
C GLU A 118 -15.28 6.24 -11.64
N ASN A 119 -13.95 6.36 -11.62
CA ASN A 119 -13.05 5.22 -11.77
C ASN A 119 -13.14 4.26 -10.57
N ALA A 120 -13.42 4.78 -9.37
CA ALA A 120 -13.71 3.96 -8.21
C ALA A 120 -15.02 3.17 -8.39
N ARG A 121 -16.08 3.79 -8.94
CA ARG A 121 -17.34 3.10 -9.25
C ARG A 121 -17.12 2.02 -10.30
N ASP A 122 -16.41 2.32 -11.37
CA ASP A 122 -16.07 1.32 -12.41
C ASP A 122 -15.30 0.14 -11.83
N SER A 123 -14.41 0.39 -10.86
CA SER A 123 -13.69 -0.67 -10.14
C SER A 123 -14.65 -1.60 -9.40
N VAL A 124 -15.62 -1.03 -8.67
CA VAL A 124 -16.65 -1.80 -7.95
C VAL A 124 -17.53 -2.57 -8.92
N GLU A 125 -18.01 -1.94 -10.01
CA GLU A 125 -18.87 -2.60 -11.00
C GLU A 125 -18.16 -3.78 -11.70
N LEU A 126 -16.88 -3.64 -12.02
CA LEU A 126 -16.07 -4.77 -12.52
C LEU A 126 -15.97 -5.90 -11.48
N CYS A 127 -15.85 -5.58 -10.20
CA CYS A 127 -15.88 -6.59 -9.13
C CYS A 127 -17.25 -7.23 -8.96
N LYS A 128 -18.36 -6.51 -9.14
CA LYS A 128 -19.72 -7.09 -9.14
C LYS A 128 -19.87 -8.11 -10.26
N ILE A 129 -19.36 -7.81 -11.45
CA ILE A 129 -19.34 -8.75 -12.60
C ILE A 129 -18.49 -9.98 -12.26
N LEU A 130 -17.31 -9.78 -11.68
CA LEU A 130 -16.34 -10.86 -11.45
C LEU A 130 -16.73 -11.81 -10.31
N TYR A 131 -17.24 -11.26 -9.22
CA TYR A 131 -17.46 -11.98 -7.96
C TYR A 131 -18.94 -12.21 -7.63
N GLY A 132 -19.85 -11.45 -8.25
CA GLY A 132 -21.24 -11.33 -7.87
C GLY A 132 -21.45 -10.23 -6.82
N GLU A 133 -22.52 -9.44 -6.97
CA GLU A 133 -22.83 -8.30 -6.09
C GLU A 133 -22.98 -8.71 -4.62
N ASP A 134 -23.73 -9.77 -4.35
CA ASP A 134 -23.98 -10.25 -2.98
C ASP A 134 -22.67 -10.61 -2.27
N ARG A 135 -21.72 -11.20 -3.00
CA ARG A 135 -20.44 -11.63 -2.42
C ARG A 135 -19.57 -10.45 -1.99
N ILE A 136 -19.54 -9.38 -2.79
CA ILE A 136 -18.70 -8.22 -2.49
C ILE A 136 -19.33 -7.26 -1.48
N ARG A 137 -20.66 -7.35 -1.28
CA ARG A 137 -21.39 -6.59 -0.27
C ARG A 137 -20.94 -6.96 1.14
N ASP A 138 -20.74 -8.25 1.38
CA ASP A 138 -20.35 -8.77 2.70
C ASP A 138 -18.82 -8.84 2.87
N ASN A 139 -18.06 -8.98 1.79
CA ASN A 139 -16.61 -9.14 1.84
C ASN A 139 -15.91 -8.23 0.81
N PRO A 140 -14.95 -7.37 1.22
CA PRO A 140 -14.28 -6.49 0.28
C PRO A 140 -13.51 -7.29 -0.78
N ALA A 141 -13.77 -7.03 -2.05
CA ALA A 141 -12.98 -7.53 -3.18
C ALA A 141 -11.77 -6.61 -3.47
N LEU A 142 -11.93 -5.32 -3.17
CA LEU A 142 -10.93 -4.29 -3.44
C LEU A 142 -10.35 -3.74 -2.14
N ILE A 143 -9.08 -3.36 -2.22
CA ILE A 143 -8.43 -2.45 -1.27
C ILE A 143 -7.80 -1.29 -2.04
N SER A 144 -8.09 -0.05 -1.66
CA SER A 144 -7.74 1.13 -2.47
C SER A 144 -6.96 2.17 -1.67
N LEU A 145 -5.92 2.76 -2.28
CA LEU A 145 -5.03 3.71 -1.63
C LEU A 145 -5.62 5.13 -1.66
N ILE A 146 -6.09 5.63 -0.52
CA ILE A 146 -6.63 6.98 -0.40
C ILE A 146 -5.56 7.87 0.22
N ASN A 147 -4.93 8.69 -0.61
CA ASN A 147 -3.91 9.61 -0.14
C ASN A 147 -4.50 10.89 0.44
N ILE A 148 -3.77 11.47 1.39
CA ILE A 148 -4.07 12.79 1.94
C ILE A 148 -3.01 13.74 1.41
N ASN A 149 -3.45 14.88 0.88
CA ASN A 149 -2.58 15.96 0.43
C ASN A 149 -2.09 16.73 1.66
N SER A 150 -1.04 16.24 2.28
CA SER A 150 -0.47 16.84 3.49
C SER A 150 0.13 18.22 3.17
N PRO A 151 -0.04 19.24 4.04
CA PRO A 151 -0.61 19.14 5.39
C PRO A 151 -2.13 19.34 5.46
N ARG A 152 -2.82 18.36 6.05
CA ARG A 152 -4.21 18.43 6.53
C ARG A 152 -5.26 18.79 5.47
N GLN A 153 -5.05 18.36 4.23
CA GLN A 153 -6.01 18.56 3.15
C GLN A 153 -6.35 17.24 2.47
N PHE A 154 -7.64 16.98 2.34
CA PHE A 154 -8.15 15.95 1.46
C PHE A 154 -8.65 16.61 0.18
N ASP A 155 -8.22 16.11 -0.98
CA ASP A 155 -8.73 16.59 -2.26
C ASP A 155 -10.02 15.86 -2.68
N ASP A 156 -10.79 16.50 -3.57
CA ASP A 156 -12.10 16.02 -4.00
C ASP A 156 -12.05 14.64 -4.66
N ARG A 157 -10.94 14.31 -5.36
CA ARG A 157 -10.78 13.02 -6.04
C ARG A 157 -10.61 11.90 -5.02
N MET A 158 -9.69 12.07 -4.07
CA MET A 158 -9.45 11.10 -3.00
C MET A 158 -10.67 10.93 -2.08
N LEU A 159 -11.35 12.01 -1.70
CA LEU A 159 -12.58 11.93 -0.89
C LEU A 159 -13.73 11.27 -1.62
N GLY A 160 -13.90 11.56 -2.91
CA GLY A 160 -14.97 10.95 -3.69
C GLY A 160 -14.73 9.46 -3.93
N ALA A 161 -13.49 9.05 -4.20
CA ALA A 161 -13.12 7.63 -4.26
C ALA A 161 -13.33 6.92 -2.91
N LEU A 162 -12.89 7.53 -1.80
CA LEU A 162 -13.14 7.01 -0.45
C LEU A 162 -14.63 6.84 -0.18
N ARG A 163 -15.45 7.83 -0.57
CA ARG A 163 -16.90 7.74 -0.39
C ARG A 163 -17.50 6.55 -1.13
N VAL A 164 -17.12 6.36 -2.40
CA VAL A 164 -17.61 5.23 -3.21
C VAL A 164 -17.22 3.91 -2.55
N TYR A 165 -15.95 3.72 -2.19
CA TYR A 165 -15.49 2.47 -1.58
C TYR A 165 -16.14 2.19 -0.22
N ALA A 166 -16.29 3.20 0.63
CA ALA A 166 -16.97 3.05 1.91
C ALA A 166 -18.46 2.67 1.74
N GLN A 167 -19.18 3.30 0.81
CA GLN A 167 -20.59 2.99 0.51
C GLN A 167 -20.78 1.54 0.03
N GLU A 168 -19.82 1.03 -0.73
CA GLU A 168 -19.87 -0.32 -1.32
C GLU A 168 -19.14 -1.38 -0.45
N ASN A 169 -18.81 -1.05 0.81
CA ASN A 169 -18.11 -1.93 1.76
C ASN A 169 -16.76 -2.47 1.25
N GLN A 170 -16.06 -1.70 0.42
CA GLN A 170 -14.73 -2.04 -0.07
C GLN A 170 -13.64 -1.41 0.81
N ALA A 171 -12.48 -2.06 0.89
CA ALA A 171 -11.44 -1.65 1.81
C ALA A 171 -10.69 -0.39 1.31
N THR A 172 -10.29 0.47 2.25
CA THR A 172 -9.45 1.63 1.93
C THR A 172 -8.24 1.74 2.84
N ILE A 173 -7.13 2.26 2.30
CA ILE A 173 -5.91 2.54 3.05
C ILE A 173 -5.76 4.05 3.11
N ILE A 174 -6.01 4.63 4.28
CA ILE A 174 -5.94 6.08 4.48
C ILE A 174 -4.49 6.48 4.74
N THR A 175 -3.84 7.15 3.79
CA THR A 175 -2.38 7.37 3.81
C THR A 175 -1.99 8.83 3.54
N PRO A 176 -1.58 9.61 4.55
CA PRO A 176 -0.81 10.82 4.37
C PRO A 176 0.47 10.57 3.58
N PHE A 177 0.76 11.46 2.66
CA PHE A 177 2.07 11.52 2.01
C PHE A 177 2.87 12.63 2.67
N VAL A 178 3.68 12.27 3.67
CA VAL A 178 4.40 13.27 4.48
C VAL A 178 5.91 13.18 4.27
N LEU A 179 6.47 14.33 3.87
CA LEU A 179 7.91 14.59 3.90
C LEU A 179 8.21 15.55 5.05
N ALA A 180 8.81 15.05 6.13
CA ALA A 180 9.24 15.87 7.26
C ALA A 180 10.23 16.94 6.78
N GLY A 181 9.94 18.20 7.09
CA GLY A 181 10.68 19.37 6.60
C GLY A 181 10.04 20.06 5.38
N ALA A 182 9.09 19.42 4.70
CA ALA A 182 8.39 20.00 3.54
C ALA A 182 6.86 20.02 3.73
N MET A 183 6.23 18.85 3.92
CA MET A 183 4.76 18.70 4.05
C MET A 183 4.30 18.51 5.50
N ALA A 184 5.25 18.44 6.43
CA ALA A 184 5.03 18.39 7.87
C ALA A 184 6.23 19.02 8.60
N PRO A 185 6.13 19.27 9.92
CA PRO A 185 7.25 19.76 10.70
C PRO A 185 8.52 18.92 10.50
N VAL A 186 9.67 19.57 10.59
CA VAL A 186 10.98 18.91 10.47
C VAL A 186 11.23 17.89 11.58
N THR A 187 10.61 18.08 12.75
CA THR A 187 10.75 17.18 13.88
C THR A 187 9.91 15.92 13.68
N ILE A 188 10.51 14.76 13.92
CA ILE A 188 9.86 13.46 13.70
C ILE A 188 8.58 13.30 14.55
N ALA A 189 8.61 13.74 15.80
CA ALA A 189 7.41 13.73 16.64
C ALA A 189 6.28 14.61 16.07
N GLY A 190 6.61 15.80 15.54
CA GLY A 190 5.64 16.69 14.92
C GLY A 190 5.05 16.11 13.64
N ALA A 191 5.89 15.50 12.80
CA ALA A 191 5.46 14.81 11.59
C ALA A 191 4.53 13.62 11.89
N ILE A 192 4.86 12.80 12.88
CA ILE A 192 4.02 11.67 13.32
C ILE A 192 2.68 12.17 13.87
N ALA A 193 2.69 13.22 14.71
CA ALA A 193 1.46 13.78 15.26
C ALA A 193 0.53 14.30 14.15
N GLN A 194 1.07 14.99 13.15
CA GLN A 194 0.31 15.46 11.99
C GLN A 194 -0.23 14.28 11.16
N GLN A 195 0.64 13.32 10.82
CA GLN A 195 0.25 12.11 10.08
C GLN A 195 -0.92 11.40 10.79
N ASN A 196 -0.78 11.16 12.09
CA ASN A 196 -1.80 10.49 12.87
C ASN A 196 -3.14 11.24 12.83
N ALA A 197 -3.12 12.57 13.00
CA ALA A 197 -4.32 13.39 12.90
C ALA A 197 -5.01 13.30 11.52
N GLU A 198 -4.22 13.29 10.44
CA GLU A 198 -4.71 13.16 9.08
C GLU A 198 -5.35 11.78 8.83
N ILE A 199 -4.69 10.70 9.28
CA ILE A 199 -5.21 9.33 9.14
C ILE A 199 -6.53 9.18 9.89
N LEU A 200 -6.58 9.60 11.16
CA LEU A 200 -7.77 9.48 11.97
C LEU A 200 -8.94 10.27 11.35
N ALA A 201 -8.69 11.45 10.78
CA ALA A 201 -9.73 12.22 10.10
C ALA A 201 -10.33 11.46 8.89
N GLY A 202 -9.51 10.80 8.08
CA GLY A 202 -9.98 10.00 6.94
C GLY A 202 -10.73 8.74 7.36
N ILE A 203 -10.26 8.07 8.41
CA ILE A 203 -10.93 6.90 8.99
C ILE A 203 -12.29 7.31 9.55
N VAL A 204 -12.37 8.38 10.35
CA VAL A 204 -13.63 8.90 10.88
C VAL A 204 -14.63 9.17 9.76
N TYR A 205 -14.19 9.82 8.68
CA TYR A 205 -15.04 10.08 7.52
C TYR A 205 -15.55 8.78 6.85
N SER A 206 -14.70 7.76 6.69
CA SER A 206 -15.12 6.45 6.19
C SER A 206 -16.19 5.82 7.09
N GLN A 207 -15.99 5.86 8.40
CA GLN A 207 -16.91 5.28 9.38
C GLN A 207 -18.20 6.08 9.55
N MET A 208 -18.21 7.37 9.20
CA MET A 208 -19.43 8.18 9.10
C MET A 208 -20.29 7.79 7.89
N ILE A 209 -19.66 7.33 6.80
CA ILE A 209 -20.37 6.92 5.59
C ILE A 209 -20.97 5.53 5.76
N ASN A 210 -20.18 4.59 6.26
CA ASN A 210 -20.58 3.22 6.48
C ASN A 210 -19.86 2.65 7.71
N PRO A 211 -20.50 2.67 8.89
CA PRO A 211 -19.94 2.06 10.10
C PRO A 211 -19.58 0.59 9.88
N GLY A 212 -18.32 0.23 10.13
CA GLY A 212 -17.80 -1.12 9.88
C GLY A 212 -17.11 -1.28 8.52
N ALA A 213 -17.11 -0.26 7.65
CA ALA A 213 -16.36 -0.30 6.40
C ALA A 213 -14.88 -0.62 6.67
N PRO A 214 -14.26 -1.58 5.95
CA PRO A 214 -12.87 -1.95 6.16
C PRO A 214 -11.91 -0.80 5.85
N VAL A 215 -11.06 -0.46 6.82
CA VAL A 215 -10.10 0.65 6.70
C VAL A 215 -8.77 0.26 7.30
N VAL A 216 -7.68 0.72 6.68
CA VAL A 216 -6.31 0.45 7.10
C VAL A 216 -5.62 1.77 7.43
N TYR A 217 -4.99 1.82 8.59
CA TYR A 217 -4.11 2.93 9.01
C TYR A 217 -2.88 2.94 8.10
N GLY A 218 -2.75 3.93 7.22
CA GLY A 218 -1.66 4.00 6.23
C GLY A 218 -0.61 5.04 6.57
N SER A 219 0.65 4.63 6.65
CA SER A 219 1.80 5.51 6.89
C SER A 219 2.74 5.44 5.69
N PHE A 220 2.85 6.53 4.93
CA PHE A 220 3.94 6.74 3.98
C PHE A 220 4.62 8.04 4.36
N SER A 221 5.73 7.94 5.08
CA SER A 221 6.40 9.14 5.57
C SER A 221 7.89 8.95 5.71
N THR A 222 8.59 10.01 5.35
CA THR A 222 10.04 10.08 5.43
C THR A 222 10.49 11.53 5.62
N ASN A 223 11.78 11.78 5.68
CA ASN A 223 12.37 13.11 5.70
C ASN A 223 12.85 13.55 4.30
N MET A 224 12.94 14.85 4.12
CA MET A 224 13.67 15.43 2.99
C MET A 224 15.18 15.43 3.26
N ASP A 225 15.96 15.36 2.20
CA ASP A 225 17.38 15.75 2.23
C ASP A 225 17.48 17.27 2.13
N PHE A 226 18.20 17.92 3.05
CA PHE A 226 18.32 19.39 3.04
C PHE A 226 19.22 19.93 1.93
N LEU A 227 20.11 19.09 1.39
CA LEU A 227 20.99 19.51 0.31
C LEU A 227 20.26 19.52 -1.04
N SER A 228 19.55 18.44 -1.36
CA SER A 228 18.87 18.26 -2.65
C SER A 228 17.38 18.60 -2.63
N GLY A 229 16.75 18.70 -1.46
CA GLY A 229 15.30 18.83 -1.30
C GLY A 229 14.52 17.56 -1.65
N SER A 230 15.19 16.47 -1.98
CA SER A 230 14.56 15.22 -2.44
C SER A 230 14.09 14.34 -1.27
N PRO A 231 13.10 13.46 -1.48
CA PRO A 231 12.77 12.43 -0.50
C PRO A 231 13.95 11.49 -0.27
N VAL A 232 14.32 11.26 0.99
CA VAL A 232 15.26 10.20 1.37
C VAL A 232 14.45 8.99 1.78
N LEU A 233 14.78 7.81 1.29
CA LEU A 233 14.10 6.57 1.68
C LEU A 233 15.13 5.63 2.27
N GLY A 234 14.82 4.98 3.41
CA GLY A 234 15.81 4.17 4.15
C GLY A 234 16.59 4.93 5.22
N SER A 235 16.26 6.20 5.48
CA SER A 235 16.82 6.99 6.58
C SER A 235 16.39 6.46 7.95
N PRO A 236 17.17 6.67 9.03
CA PRO A 236 16.76 6.33 10.40
C PRO A 236 15.42 6.94 10.80
N GLU A 237 15.15 8.17 10.37
CA GLU A 237 13.89 8.89 10.59
C GLU A 237 12.69 8.10 10.03
N SER A 238 12.81 7.58 8.80
CA SER A 238 11.77 6.74 8.20
C SER A 238 11.50 5.47 9.02
N GLN A 239 12.54 4.86 9.59
CA GLN A 239 12.42 3.65 10.43
C GLN A 239 11.68 3.94 11.73
N MET A 240 12.00 5.05 12.38
CA MET A 240 11.31 5.50 13.59
C MET A 240 9.83 5.77 13.32
N ILE A 241 9.51 6.43 12.20
CA ILE A 241 8.13 6.71 11.81
C ILE A 241 7.36 5.41 11.57
N ILE A 242 7.93 4.45 10.82
CA ILE A 242 7.32 3.13 10.58
C ILE A 242 7.01 2.45 11.93
N SER A 243 7.95 2.51 12.87
CA SER A 243 7.84 1.82 14.16
C SER A 243 6.80 2.41 15.09
N ILE A 244 6.81 3.74 15.26
CA ILE A 244 5.85 4.45 16.12
C ILE A 244 4.45 4.37 15.52
N SER A 245 4.31 4.51 14.19
CA SER A 245 3.02 4.41 13.50
C SER A 245 2.40 3.01 13.66
N GLY A 246 3.21 1.95 13.70
CA GLY A 246 2.73 0.60 14.01
C GLY A 246 2.18 0.47 15.43
N GLN A 247 2.82 1.11 16.42
CA GLN A 247 2.30 1.16 17.79
C GLN A 247 0.99 1.96 17.87
N LEU A 248 0.87 3.06 17.13
CA LEU A 248 -0.36 3.85 17.04
C LEU A 248 -1.49 3.06 16.39
N ALA A 249 -1.25 2.40 15.25
CA ALA A 249 -2.25 1.56 14.61
C ALA A 249 -2.79 0.47 15.56
N ARG A 250 -1.90 -0.19 16.31
CA ARG A 250 -2.29 -1.16 17.36
C ARG A 250 -3.05 -0.52 18.52
N LYS A 251 -2.66 0.69 18.95
CA LYS A 251 -3.41 1.44 19.98
C LYS A 251 -4.85 1.70 19.56
N TYR A 252 -5.09 1.94 18.27
CA TYR A 252 -6.42 2.14 17.71
C TYR A 252 -7.11 0.85 17.27
N ASN A 253 -6.45 -0.31 17.44
CA ASN A 253 -6.93 -1.62 17.00
C ASN A 253 -7.27 -1.67 15.50
N LEU A 254 -6.42 -1.07 14.67
CA LEU A 254 -6.59 -1.00 13.22
C LEU A 254 -5.50 -1.78 12.49
N PRO A 255 -5.80 -2.40 11.32
CA PRO A 255 -4.78 -2.91 10.44
C PRO A 255 -3.83 -1.79 10.00
N TYR A 256 -2.56 -2.13 9.82
CA TYR A 256 -1.50 -1.17 9.52
C TYR A 256 -0.87 -1.39 8.13
N ARG A 257 -0.73 -0.32 7.35
CA ARG A 257 0.04 -0.29 6.11
C ARG A 257 1.22 0.66 6.25
N SER A 258 2.42 0.17 5.96
CA SER A 258 3.65 0.97 5.88
C SER A 258 4.79 0.16 5.29
N GLY A 259 5.98 0.75 5.23
CA GLY A 259 7.18 0.09 4.72
C GLY A 259 7.05 -0.38 3.28
N GLY A 260 7.97 -1.26 2.89
CA GLY A 260 8.20 -1.68 1.52
C GLY A 260 9.70 -1.79 1.28
N MET A 261 10.10 -2.14 0.08
CA MET A 261 11.51 -2.14 -0.34
C MET A 261 11.89 -0.77 -0.91
N PHE A 262 11.75 0.26 -0.07
CA PHE A 262 11.92 1.64 -0.50
C PHE A 262 13.38 2.02 -0.68
N THR A 263 13.65 2.76 -1.74
CA THR A 263 14.97 3.31 -2.01
C THR A 263 14.88 4.57 -2.86
N SER A 264 15.84 5.46 -2.62
CA SER A 264 16.13 6.65 -3.41
C SER A 264 17.19 6.42 -4.49
N SER A 265 17.79 5.23 -4.56
CA SER A 265 18.75 4.84 -5.58
C SER A 265 18.11 4.78 -6.96
N LYS A 266 18.88 5.14 -7.98
CA LYS A 266 18.45 5.21 -9.39
C LYS A 266 18.67 3.88 -10.11
N LEU A 267 19.46 3.00 -9.51
CA LEU A 267 19.91 1.73 -10.07
C LEU A 267 19.71 0.62 -9.05
N THR A 268 19.66 -0.62 -9.51
CA THR A 268 19.64 -1.79 -8.64
C THR A 268 21.05 -2.06 -8.10
N ASP A 269 21.49 -1.26 -7.14
CA ASP A 269 22.83 -1.27 -6.57
C ASP A 269 22.85 -1.50 -5.05
N ALA A 270 24.02 -1.35 -4.42
CA ALA A 270 24.18 -1.54 -2.98
C ALA A 270 23.35 -0.54 -2.14
N GLN A 271 23.16 0.68 -2.64
CA GLN A 271 22.28 1.66 -2.01
C GLN A 271 20.83 1.16 -2.06
N ALA A 272 20.38 0.70 -3.23
CA ALA A 272 19.04 0.14 -3.38
C ALA A 272 18.76 -1.02 -2.42
N ALA A 273 19.70 -1.95 -2.29
CA ALA A 273 19.59 -3.07 -1.38
C ALA A 273 19.55 -2.62 0.09
N THR A 274 20.44 -1.71 0.48
CA THR A 274 20.58 -1.26 1.87
C THR A 274 19.36 -0.46 2.33
N GLU A 275 18.92 0.52 1.55
CA GLU A 275 17.75 1.34 1.88
C GLU A 275 16.46 0.51 1.93
N SER A 276 16.32 -0.45 1.00
CA SER A 276 15.18 -1.37 0.97
C SER A 276 15.09 -2.19 2.26
N MET A 277 16.21 -2.77 2.71
CA MET A 277 16.23 -3.52 3.98
C MET A 277 16.04 -2.62 5.20
N MET A 278 16.59 -1.41 5.17
CA MET A 278 16.42 -0.42 6.24
C MET A 278 14.97 0.02 6.40
N THR A 279 14.11 -0.12 5.39
CA THR A 279 12.67 0.14 5.51
C THR A 279 11.84 -1.12 5.74
N MET A 280 12.22 -2.25 5.15
CA MET A 280 11.51 -3.52 5.30
C MET A 280 11.66 -4.14 6.72
N MET A 281 12.86 -4.12 7.31
CA MET A 281 13.04 -4.68 8.67
C MET A 281 12.20 -3.97 9.73
N PRO A 282 12.15 -2.62 9.78
CA PRO A 282 11.20 -1.93 10.65
C PRO A 282 9.75 -2.30 10.35
N ALA A 283 9.35 -2.47 9.08
CA ALA A 283 7.99 -2.87 8.74
C ALA A 283 7.62 -4.23 9.34
N ILE A 284 8.53 -5.20 9.25
CA ILE A 284 8.39 -6.52 9.86
C ILE A 284 8.30 -6.42 11.37
N ASN A 285 9.28 -5.79 12.02
CA ASN A 285 9.36 -5.65 13.47
C ASN A 285 8.21 -4.82 14.05
N SER A 286 7.54 -4.03 13.22
CA SER A 286 6.40 -3.20 13.59
C SER A 286 5.05 -3.84 13.29
N HIS A 287 5.02 -5.10 12.85
CA HIS A 287 3.81 -5.85 12.50
C HIS A 287 2.93 -5.11 11.48
N VAL A 288 3.53 -4.63 10.39
CA VAL A 288 2.75 -4.11 9.26
C VAL A 288 1.89 -5.24 8.69
N ASN A 289 0.60 -4.97 8.47
CA ASN A 289 -0.35 -5.94 7.93
C ASN A 289 -0.44 -5.93 6.41
N PHE A 290 -0.23 -4.76 5.79
CA PHE A 290 -0.22 -4.62 4.33
C PHE A 290 1.01 -3.84 3.90
N VAL A 291 1.97 -4.52 3.28
CA VAL A 291 3.21 -3.93 2.79
C VAL A 291 3.06 -3.68 1.29
N LEU A 292 2.63 -2.47 0.94
CA LEU A 292 2.64 -2.00 -0.45
C LEU A 292 4.07 -1.64 -0.84
N HIS A 293 4.44 -1.82 -2.11
CA HIS A 293 5.82 -1.63 -2.59
C HIS A 293 6.81 -2.63 -2.01
N ALA A 294 6.37 -3.85 -1.74
CA ALA A 294 7.23 -4.94 -1.30
C ALA A 294 8.23 -5.39 -2.38
N ALA A 295 7.99 -5.08 -3.66
CA ALA A 295 8.92 -5.39 -4.74
C ALA A 295 8.84 -4.39 -5.90
N GLY A 296 10.00 -3.98 -6.43
CA GLY A 296 10.14 -3.24 -7.69
C GLY A 296 10.32 -1.72 -7.57
N TRP A 297 10.29 -1.16 -6.36
CA TRP A 297 10.44 0.28 -6.15
C TRP A 297 11.87 0.76 -6.40
N LEU A 298 12.01 1.82 -7.22
CA LEU A 298 13.28 2.47 -7.51
C LEU A 298 13.11 3.97 -7.75
N ASP A 299 14.20 4.73 -7.66
CA ASP A 299 14.28 6.17 -7.95
C ASP A 299 13.22 6.99 -7.19
N SER A 300 13.14 6.78 -5.87
CA SER A 300 12.16 7.44 -5.00
C SER A 300 10.70 7.28 -5.46
N GLY A 301 10.38 6.17 -6.11
CA GLY A 301 9.02 5.83 -6.58
C GLY A 301 8.73 6.30 -7.99
N MET A 302 9.72 6.89 -8.68
CA MET A 302 9.56 7.29 -10.07
C MET A 302 9.71 6.10 -11.03
N VAL A 303 10.34 5.02 -10.61
CA VAL A 303 10.67 3.87 -11.47
C VAL A 303 10.19 2.56 -10.86
N ALA A 304 9.53 1.75 -11.68
CA ALA A 304 9.37 0.31 -11.44
C ALA A 304 10.52 -0.45 -12.14
N GLY A 305 11.44 -1.02 -11.36
CA GLY A 305 12.62 -1.70 -11.89
C GLY A 305 12.40 -3.22 -12.02
N TYR A 306 12.68 -3.79 -13.19
CA TYR A 306 12.53 -5.24 -13.41
C TYR A 306 13.54 -6.05 -12.59
N GLU A 307 14.82 -5.72 -12.64
CA GLU A 307 15.85 -6.40 -11.85
C GLU A 307 15.66 -6.15 -10.35
N LYS A 308 15.25 -4.93 -9.98
CA LYS A 308 14.90 -4.58 -8.61
C LYS A 308 13.76 -5.44 -8.09
N PHE A 309 12.72 -5.68 -8.90
CA PHE A 309 11.60 -6.54 -8.54
C PHE A 309 12.06 -7.98 -8.26
N MET A 310 12.95 -8.52 -9.09
CA MET A 310 13.48 -9.87 -8.90
C MET A 310 14.34 -9.97 -7.64
N LEU A 311 15.21 -8.99 -7.40
CA LEU A 311 16.02 -8.92 -6.18
C LEU A 311 15.14 -8.81 -4.94
N ASP A 312 14.14 -7.94 -4.96
CA ASP A 312 13.20 -7.79 -3.86
C ASP A 312 12.43 -9.09 -3.58
N CYS A 313 12.02 -9.82 -4.62
CA CYS A 313 11.34 -11.11 -4.45
C CYS A 313 12.24 -12.17 -3.78
N GLU A 314 13.54 -12.21 -4.10
CA GLU A 314 14.49 -13.11 -3.42
C GLU A 314 14.57 -12.77 -1.92
N VAL A 315 14.70 -11.48 -1.60
CA VAL A 315 14.72 -11.02 -0.22
C VAL A 315 13.40 -11.32 0.49
N LEU A 316 12.26 -11.14 -0.17
CA LEU A 316 10.97 -11.54 0.40
C LEU A 316 10.94 -13.03 0.73
N GLY A 317 11.55 -13.89 -0.09
CA GLY A 317 11.69 -15.32 0.23
C GLY A 317 12.48 -15.58 1.50
N MET A 318 13.61 -14.88 1.68
CA MET A 318 14.39 -14.94 2.93
C MET A 318 13.55 -14.46 4.13
N LEU A 319 12.76 -13.41 3.95
CA LEU A 319 11.92 -12.83 5.00
C LEU A 319 10.74 -13.73 5.38
N HIS A 320 10.17 -14.50 4.44
CA HIS A 320 9.18 -15.53 4.77
C HIS A 320 9.79 -16.56 5.71
N LYS A 321 11.00 -17.05 5.41
CA LYS A 321 11.70 -17.99 6.29
C LYS A 321 12.03 -17.37 7.65
N TYR A 322 12.44 -16.10 7.68
CA TYR A 322 12.69 -15.37 8.92
C TYR A 322 11.43 -15.27 9.80
N LEU A 323 10.27 -15.00 9.18
CA LEU A 323 8.99 -14.87 9.87
C LEU A 323 8.42 -16.18 10.42
N GLU A 324 8.92 -17.35 9.99
CA GLU A 324 8.59 -18.63 10.62
C GLU A 324 9.13 -18.75 12.05
N GLY A 325 10.10 -17.92 12.44
CA GLY A 325 10.71 -17.94 13.76
C GLY A 325 11.67 -19.12 13.96
N ILE A 326 11.88 -19.48 15.22
CA ILE A 326 12.77 -20.59 15.61
C ILE A 326 11.89 -21.79 15.96
N ASP A 327 12.16 -22.94 15.33
CA ASP A 327 11.57 -24.21 15.72
C ASP A 327 12.14 -24.65 17.07
N MET A 328 11.24 -24.93 18.02
CA MET A 328 11.57 -25.30 19.39
C MET A 328 11.11 -26.74 19.71
N SER A 329 10.87 -27.58 18.69
CA SER A 329 10.59 -29.01 18.89
C SER A 329 11.81 -29.78 19.38
N ASP A 330 11.60 -30.96 19.94
CA ASP A 330 12.70 -31.83 20.40
C ASP A 330 13.65 -32.18 19.24
N GLU A 331 13.12 -32.48 18.05
CA GLU A 331 13.93 -32.75 16.85
C GLU A 331 14.80 -31.56 16.43
N ALA A 332 14.31 -30.32 16.61
CA ALA A 332 15.07 -29.11 16.30
C ALA A 332 16.18 -28.82 17.33
N LEU A 333 16.02 -29.33 18.57
CA LEU A 333 17.01 -29.21 19.64
C LEU A 333 18.11 -30.29 19.59
N ALA A 334 18.02 -31.22 18.62
CA ALA A 334 18.93 -32.36 18.35
C ALA A 334 18.85 -33.51 19.37
#